data_AF-A0A7Z9MI14-F1
#
_entry.id   AF-A0A7Z9MI14-F1
#
_cell.length_a   1.000
_cell.length_b   1.000
_cell.length_c   1.000
_cell.angle_alpha   90.00
_cell.angle_beta   90.00
_cell.angle_gamma   90.00
#
_symmetry.space_group_name_H-M   'P 1'
#
loop_
_entity.id
_entity.type
_entity.pdbx_description
1 polymer ?
#
loop_
_entity_poly.entity_id
_entity_poly.type
_entity_poly.pdbx_seq_one_letter_code
_entity_poly.pdbx_strand_id
1 'polypeptide(L)'
;KTKEKITVALSGDGADEMFSGYNKHQAEFRVRNPGLAEHLAMRMNPIFSKLPQSRNSKFSNLSRQMDKFSKGAKLGNKLRYWSWASIMDEEGANFLMKEPEIIKSQRLTDEAFAYKKRKDALLTYISKKGNINDVLYTDMHLVLTNDMLRKVDSMSMANSLEVRTPYLDHNLVDFVFSLPAEFKINSKTRKKILTDTYQKYLPKELIGRPKQGFEVPLLGWFQKGMRSTIEQDLLNSDFIKEQGIFNHDATEKLKRKLFSTNPGDSPSTIWALVVFQYWWKKYLSN
;
A
#
# COMPACT_ATOMS: atom_id res chain seq x y z
N LYS A 1 -25.36 14.39 -3.25
CA LYS A 1 -26.22 13.21 -2.99
C LYS A 1 -26.28 12.78 -1.52
N THR A 2 -25.19 12.36 -0.86
CA THR A 2 -25.26 12.00 0.59
C THR A 2 -25.58 13.20 1.47
N LYS A 3 -24.87 14.32 1.26
CA LYS A 3 -25.06 15.56 2.03
C LYS A 3 -26.47 16.17 1.96
N GLU A 4 -27.16 15.93 0.84
CA GLU A 4 -28.55 16.37 0.63
C GLU A 4 -29.52 15.67 1.59
N LYS A 5 -29.13 14.50 2.14
CA LYS A 5 -29.99 13.69 3.02
C LYS A 5 -29.53 13.68 4.48
N ILE A 6 -28.22 13.74 4.72
CA ILE A 6 -27.63 13.68 6.06
C ILE A 6 -26.45 14.63 6.19
N THR A 7 -26.21 15.13 7.40
CA THR A 7 -25.06 15.99 7.73
C THR A 7 -23.87 15.22 8.31
N VAL A 8 -24.13 14.06 8.92
CA VAL A 8 -23.13 13.22 9.56
C VAL A 8 -23.21 11.80 9.01
N ALA A 9 -22.06 11.22 8.66
CA ALA A 9 -21.91 9.84 8.25
C ALA A 9 -20.89 9.10 9.14
N LEU A 10 -21.05 7.78 9.25
CA LEU A 10 -20.10 6.92 9.98
C LEU A 10 -19.23 6.17 8.97
N SER A 11 -17.92 6.18 9.21
CA SER A 11 -16.93 5.39 8.47
C SER A 11 -16.43 4.21 9.31
N GLY A 12 -16.09 3.13 8.61
CA GLY A 12 -15.41 1.97 9.18
C GLY A 12 -13.88 2.08 9.19
N ASP A 13 -13.32 3.24 8.86
CA ASP A 13 -11.86 3.45 8.82
C ASP A 13 -11.23 3.22 10.21
N GLY A 14 -10.00 2.68 10.21
CA GLY A 14 -9.28 2.25 11.41
C GLY A 14 -9.50 0.78 11.77
N ALA A 15 -10.61 0.17 11.32
CA ALA A 15 -10.89 -1.22 11.66
C ALA A 15 -9.92 -2.22 11.00
N ASP A 16 -9.44 -1.94 9.78
CA ASP A 16 -8.49 -2.85 9.12
C ASP A 16 -7.11 -2.80 9.79
N GLU A 17 -6.66 -1.62 10.20
CA GLU A 17 -5.37 -1.37 10.82
C GLU A 17 -5.31 -1.93 12.23
N MET A 18 -6.38 -1.79 13.04
CA MET A 18 -6.38 -2.32 14.41
C MET A 18 -6.69 -3.81 14.50
N PHE A 19 -7.52 -4.35 13.61
CA PHE A 19 -8.02 -5.73 13.70
C PHE A 19 -7.48 -6.66 12.62
N SER A 20 -6.41 -6.26 11.94
CA SER A 20 -5.75 -7.08 10.94
C SER A 20 -6.63 -7.40 9.72
N GLY A 21 -7.02 -6.38 8.95
CA GLY A 21 -7.91 -6.51 7.78
C GLY A 21 -7.23 -6.85 6.45
N TYR A 22 -5.97 -6.44 6.26
CA TYR A 22 -5.28 -6.54 4.96
C TYR A 22 -4.63 -7.89 4.69
N ASN A 23 -4.49 -8.23 3.40
CA ASN A 23 -3.78 -9.43 2.96
C ASN A 23 -2.32 -9.46 3.44
N LYS A 24 -1.65 -8.29 3.51
CA LYS A 24 -0.29 -8.18 4.03
C LYS A 24 -0.19 -8.61 5.51
N HIS A 25 -1.24 -8.39 6.31
CA HIS A 25 -1.25 -8.85 7.70
C HIS A 25 -1.32 -10.37 7.79
N GLN A 26 -2.10 -11.01 6.91
CA GLN A 26 -2.14 -12.47 6.82
C GLN A 26 -0.80 -13.06 6.41
N ALA A 27 -0.16 -12.46 5.42
CA ALA A 27 1.19 -12.84 4.99
C ALA A 27 2.19 -12.67 6.14
N GLU A 28 2.15 -11.55 6.85
CA GLU A 28 3.03 -11.24 7.98
C GLU A 28 2.87 -12.24 9.11
N PHE A 29 1.63 -12.53 9.52
CA PHE A 29 1.35 -13.50 10.55
C PHE A 29 1.87 -14.89 10.19
N ARG A 30 1.70 -15.31 8.93
CA ARG A 30 2.16 -16.61 8.43
C ARG A 30 3.69 -16.69 8.32
N VAL A 31 4.37 -15.61 7.97
CA VAL A 31 5.85 -15.59 7.98
C VAL A 31 6.39 -15.71 9.41
N ARG A 32 5.76 -15.04 10.38
CA ARG A 32 6.18 -15.12 11.79
C ARG A 32 5.78 -16.42 12.48
N ASN A 33 4.74 -17.09 11.99
CA ASN A 33 4.22 -18.36 12.50
C ASN A 33 4.10 -19.40 11.36
N PRO A 34 5.22 -19.83 10.76
CA PRO A 34 5.19 -20.64 9.55
C PRO A 34 4.72 -22.07 9.84
N GLY A 35 3.73 -22.54 9.07
CA GLY A 35 3.38 -23.95 8.98
C GLY A 35 4.23 -24.68 7.92
N LEU A 36 3.91 -25.96 7.66
CA LEU A 36 4.65 -26.77 6.68
C LEU A 36 4.62 -26.15 5.26
N ALA A 37 3.47 -25.62 4.84
CA ALA A 37 3.29 -25.02 3.52
C ALA A 37 4.13 -23.73 3.38
N GLU A 38 4.19 -22.90 4.41
CA GLU A 38 4.99 -21.67 4.43
C GLU A 38 6.49 -22.00 4.35
N HIS A 39 6.96 -23.00 5.09
CA HIS A 39 8.36 -23.44 5.00
C HIS A 39 8.73 -23.91 3.59
N LEU A 40 7.84 -24.66 2.92
CA LEU A 40 8.03 -25.08 1.54
C LEU A 40 8.07 -23.89 0.57
N ALA A 41 7.12 -22.96 0.71
CA ALA A 41 7.04 -21.75 -0.11
C ALA A 41 8.30 -20.88 0.00
N MET A 42 8.87 -20.75 1.19
CA MET A 42 10.10 -19.99 1.43
C MET A 42 11.32 -20.60 0.71
N ARG A 43 11.37 -21.94 0.60
CA ARG A 43 12.44 -22.67 -0.09
C ARG A 43 12.30 -22.64 -1.61
N MET A 44 11.08 -22.66 -2.14
CA MET A 44 10.78 -22.74 -3.59
C MET A 44 10.82 -21.39 -4.33
N ASN A 45 11.37 -20.34 -3.71
CA ASN A 45 11.37 -18.96 -4.22
C ASN A 45 11.77 -18.78 -5.72
N PRO A 46 12.86 -19.38 -6.25
CA PRO A 46 13.29 -19.10 -7.63
C PRO A 46 12.34 -19.66 -8.72
N ILE A 47 11.36 -20.49 -8.33
CA ILE A 47 10.38 -21.06 -9.26
C ILE A 47 9.23 -20.07 -9.47
N PHE A 48 8.72 -19.46 -8.38
CA PHE A 48 7.61 -18.53 -8.48
C PHE A 48 7.96 -17.27 -9.29
N SER A 49 9.18 -16.76 -9.14
CA SER A 49 9.65 -15.59 -9.89
C SER A 49 9.71 -15.80 -11.41
N LYS A 50 9.76 -17.05 -11.87
CA LYS A 50 9.83 -17.42 -13.30
C LYS A 50 8.46 -17.76 -13.91
N LEU A 51 7.44 -17.93 -13.08
CA LEU A 51 6.08 -18.23 -13.54
C LEU A 51 5.36 -16.95 -14.01
N PRO A 52 4.35 -17.06 -14.89
CA PRO A 52 3.59 -15.91 -15.37
C PRO A 52 2.95 -15.11 -14.23
N GLN A 53 3.23 -13.80 -14.20
CA GLN A 53 2.74 -12.87 -13.18
C GLN A 53 1.70 -11.91 -13.79
N SER A 54 0.44 -12.02 -13.36
CA SER A 54 -0.65 -11.15 -13.83
C SER A 54 -1.77 -11.09 -12.80
N ARG A 55 -2.54 -10.00 -12.83
CA ARG A 55 -3.74 -9.83 -11.99
C ARG A 55 -5.01 -10.41 -12.64
N ASN A 56 -4.94 -10.77 -13.93
CA ASN A 56 -6.12 -11.13 -14.74
C ASN A 56 -6.50 -12.62 -14.66
N SER A 57 -5.62 -13.49 -14.15
CA SER A 57 -5.90 -14.93 -13.98
C SER A 57 -5.66 -15.34 -12.52
N LYS A 58 -6.48 -16.28 -12.03
CA LYS A 58 -6.36 -16.82 -10.67
C LYS A 58 -4.98 -17.43 -10.41
N PHE A 59 -4.46 -18.18 -11.39
CA PHE A 59 -3.16 -18.86 -11.27
C PHE A 59 -2.00 -17.86 -11.25
N SER A 60 -1.98 -16.93 -12.20
CA SER A 60 -0.90 -15.94 -12.29
C SER A 60 -0.94 -14.95 -11.12
N ASN A 61 -2.13 -14.65 -10.58
CA ASN A 61 -2.26 -13.84 -9.39
C ASN A 61 -1.80 -14.58 -8.12
N LEU A 62 -2.03 -15.90 -8.05
CA LEU A 62 -1.50 -16.73 -6.97
C LEU A 62 0.04 -16.77 -7.04
N SER A 63 0.61 -17.01 -8.22
CA SER A 63 2.07 -17.00 -8.42
C SER A 63 2.68 -15.68 -7.95
N ARG A 64 2.00 -14.56 -8.21
CA ARG A 64 2.42 -13.20 -7.80
C ARG A 64 2.44 -13.03 -6.30
N GLN A 65 1.40 -13.53 -5.64
CA GLN A 65 1.32 -13.50 -4.18
C GLN A 65 2.41 -14.38 -3.57
N MET A 66 2.69 -15.53 -4.15
CA MET A 66 3.73 -16.44 -3.68
C MET A 66 5.14 -15.87 -3.87
N ASP A 67 5.43 -15.23 -5.00
CA ASP A 67 6.71 -14.52 -5.23
C ASP A 67 6.89 -13.34 -4.24
N LYS A 68 5.85 -12.52 -4.03
CA LYS A 68 5.90 -11.43 -3.04
C LYS A 68 6.06 -11.98 -1.61
N PHE A 69 5.40 -13.09 -1.29
CA PHE A 69 5.53 -13.76 0.01
C PHE A 69 6.94 -14.31 0.22
N SER A 70 7.47 -15.07 -0.74
CA SER A 70 8.79 -15.73 -0.64
C SER A 70 9.95 -14.73 -0.58
N LYS A 71 9.86 -13.61 -1.31
CA LYS A 71 10.82 -12.49 -1.21
C LYS A 71 10.73 -11.82 0.14
N GLY A 72 9.51 -11.47 0.58
CA GLY A 72 9.28 -10.84 1.87
C GLY A 72 9.75 -11.70 3.05
N ALA A 73 9.49 -13.01 3.02
CA ALA A 73 9.86 -13.94 4.09
C ALA A 73 11.38 -14.02 4.37
N LYS A 74 12.21 -13.68 3.39
CA LYS A 74 13.68 -13.61 3.54
C LYS A 74 14.17 -12.33 4.22
N LEU A 75 13.30 -11.32 4.32
CA LEU A 75 13.64 -10.02 4.91
C LEU A 75 13.34 -10.00 6.41
N GLY A 76 14.13 -9.22 7.15
CA GLY A 76 13.82 -8.89 8.55
C GLY A 76 12.52 -8.07 8.67
N ASN A 77 11.92 -8.05 9.86
CA ASN A 77 10.57 -7.49 10.10
C ASN A 77 10.36 -6.09 9.50
N LYS A 78 11.28 -5.15 9.74
CA LYS A 78 11.21 -3.77 9.20
C LYS A 78 11.19 -3.74 7.67
N LEU A 79 12.14 -4.42 7.04
CA LEU A 79 12.28 -4.45 5.59
C LEU A 79 11.14 -5.20 4.91
N ARG A 80 10.64 -6.27 5.53
CA ARG A 80 9.49 -7.01 5.03
C ARG A 80 8.22 -6.15 5.03
N TYR A 81 7.94 -5.47 6.13
CA TYR A 81 6.83 -4.51 6.19
C TYR A 81 6.99 -3.41 5.13
N TRP A 82 8.17 -2.78 5.06
CA TRP A 82 8.45 -1.73 4.08
C TRP A 82 8.20 -2.20 2.65
N SER A 83 8.71 -3.39 2.29
CA SER A 83 8.51 -3.99 0.97
C SER A 83 7.03 -4.23 0.65
N TRP A 84 6.24 -4.74 1.60
CA TRP A 84 4.82 -5.03 1.37
C TRP A 84 3.90 -3.81 1.48
N ALA A 85 4.35 -2.75 2.15
CA ALA A 85 3.66 -1.47 2.21
C ALA A 85 4.01 -0.53 1.05
N SER A 86 4.96 -0.90 0.20
CA SER A 86 5.41 -0.09 -0.94
C SER A 86 4.81 -0.56 -2.26
N ILE A 87 4.60 0.37 -3.19
CA ILE A 87 4.16 0.08 -4.57
C ILE A 87 5.32 -0.37 -5.48
N MET A 88 6.55 -0.01 -5.13
CA MET A 88 7.79 -0.39 -5.82
C MET A 88 8.93 -0.55 -4.81
N ASP A 89 10.01 -1.20 -5.22
CA ASP A 89 11.24 -1.27 -4.44
C ASP A 89 12.12 -0.02 -4.62
N GLU A 90 13.13 0.11 -3.76
CA GLU A 90 14.01 1.29 -3.75
C GLU A 90 14.83 1.41 -5.03
N GLU A 91 15.26 0.30 -5.62
CA GLU A 91 16.00 0.29 -6.88
C GLU A 91 15.12 0.82 -8.03
N GLY A 92 13.88 0.35 -8.14
CA GLY A 92 12.93 0.86 -9.12
C GLY A 92 12.58 2.33 -8.91
N ALA A 93 12.47 2.77 -7.65
CA ALA A 93 12.25 4.17 -7.33
C ALA A 93 13.45 5.03 -7.74
N ASN A 94 14.67 4.62 -7.40
CA ASN A 94 15.90 5.33 -7.78
C ASN A 94 16.05 5.40 -9.31
N PHE A 95 15.74 4.33 -10.04
CA PHE A 95 15.77 4.33 -11.50
C PHE A 95 14.77 5.32 -12.12
N LEU A 96 13.65 5.61 -11.46
CA LEU A 96 12.69 6.62 -11.90
C LEU A 96 13.14 8.05 -11.59
N MET A 97 14.03 8.24 -10.63
CA MET A 97 14.58 9.56 -10.31
C MET A 97 15.73 9.88 -11.27
N LYS A 98 15.85 11.16 -11.64
CA LYS A 98 17.05 11.65 -12.33
C LYS A 98 18.16 11.74 -11.28
N GLU A 99 19.16 10.87 -11.38
CA GLU A 99 20.32 10.99 -10.51
C GLU A 99 21.15 12.22 -10.94
N PRO A 100 21.44 13.17 -10.04
CA PRO A 100 22.48 14.14 -10.29
C PRO A 100 23.83 13.40 -10.32
N GLU A 101 24.70 13.73 -11.28
CA GLU A 101 26.09 13.22 -11.29
C GLU A 101 26.82 13.76 -10.06
N ILE A 102 26.75 13.05 -8.95
CA ILE A 102 27.48 13.37 -7.73
C ILE A 102 28.63 12.38 -7.62
N ILE A 103 29.80 12.78 -8.13
CA ILE A 103 31.05 12.07 -7.85
C ILE A 103 31.45 12.42 -6.41
N LYS A 104 30.97 11.66 -5.43
CA LYS A 104 31.50 11.68 -4.06
C LYS A 104 32.14 10.33 -3.75
N SER A 105 33.43 10.38 -3.39
CA SER A 105 34.14 9.24 -2.83
C SER A 105 33.57 8.92 -1.43
N GLN A 106 32.87 7.78 -1.33
CA GLN A 106 32.62 7.04 -0.09
C GLN A 106 31.69 7.66 1.00
N ARG A 107 30.77 8.58 0.69
CA ARG A 107 29.68 8.94 1.63
C ARG A 107 28.31 8.87 0.95
N LEU A 108 27.30 8.39 1.69
CA LEU A 108 25.89 8.59 1.35
C LEU A 108 25.68 10.09 1.12
N THR A 109 24.93 10.46 0.07
CA THR A 109 24.49 11.84 -0.09
C THR A 109 23.61 12.27 1.09
N ASP A 110 23.52 13.57 1.37
CA ASP A 110 22.68 14.08 2.46
C ASP A 110 21.21 13.66 2.26
N GLU A 111 20.77 13.58 1.01
CA GLU A 111 19.45 13.07 0.61
C GLU A 111 19.26 11.58 0.95
N ALA A 112 20.25 10.74 0.64
CA ALA A 112 20.20 9.32 0.97
C ALA A 112 20.20 9.10 2.50
N PHE A 113 20.92 9.94 3.25
CA PHE A 113 20.86 9.93 4.72
C PHE A 113 19.48 10.37 5.23
N ALA A 114 18.91 11.45 4.68
CA ALA A 114 17.58 11.94 5.04
C ALA A 114 16.49 10.89 4.75
N TYR A 115 16.57 10.23 3.59
CA TYR A 115 15.69 9.13 3.22
C TYR A 115 15.79 7.99 4.24
N LYS A 116 17.00 7.53 4.56
CA LYS A 116 17.21 6.46 5.55
C LYS A 116 16.65 6.83 6.91
N LYS A 117 16.94 8.05 7.39
CA LYS A 117 16.41 8.56 8.67
C LYS A 117 14.88 8.56 8.69
N ARG A 118 14.25 9.02 7.61
CA ARG A 118 12.79 9.02 7.47
C ARG A 118 12.23 7.60 7.48
N LYS A 119 12.82 6.69 6.70
CA LYS A 119 12.43 5.27 6.67
C LYS A 119 12.55 4.63 8.05
N ASP A 120 13.65 4.86 8.76
CA ASP A 120 13.86 4.31 10.10
C ASP A 120 12.85 4.85 11.11
N ALA A 121 12.50 6.14 11.03
CA ALA A 121 11.47 6.76 11.85
C ALA A 121 10.08 6.16 11.59
N LEU A 122 9.70 5.97 10.32
CA LEU A 122 8.42 5.35 9.96
C LEU A 122 8.33 3.88 10.39
N LEU A 123 9.47 3.20 10.52
CA LEU A 123 9.57 1.80 10.93
C LEU A 123 9.93 1.64 12.41
N THR A 124 9.88 2.71 13.20
CA THR A 124 10.35 2.71 14.60
C THR A 124 9.60 1.69 15.47
N TYR A 125 8.31 1.51 15.21
CA TYR A 125 7.44 0.62 15.99
C TYR A 125 7.62 -0.87 15.67
N ILE A 126 8.37 -1.21 14.62
CA ILE A 126 8.61 -2.60 14.23
C ILE A 126 9.86 -3.13 14.90
N SER A 127 9.67 -3.98 15.89
CA SER A 127 10.76 -4.59 16.64
C SER A 127 11.21 -5.93 16.04
N LYS A 128 12.44 -6.35 16.37
CA LYS A 128 13.01 -7.64 15.90
C LYS A 128 12.29 -8.85 16.50
N LYS A 129 11.83 -8.74 17.75
CA LYS A 129 11.17 -9.82 18.51
C LYS A 129 9.66 -9.62 18.68
N GLY A 130 9.07 -8.56 18.13
CA GLY A 130 7.65 -8.27 18.28
C GLY A 130 6.77 -9.18 17.44
N ASN A 131 5.47 -8.88 17.44
CA ASN A 131 4.45 -9.66 16.76
C ASN A 131 3.65 -8.79 15.77
N ILE A 132 2.49 -9.27 15.31
CA ILE A 132 1.66 -8.55 14.36
C ILE A 132 1.21 -7.17 14.88
N ASN A 133 1.09 -6.96 16.21
CA ASN A 133 0.69 -5.68 16.79
C ASN A 133 1.65 -4.54 16.39
N ASP A 134 2.95 -4.81 16.28
CA ASP A 134 3.92 -3.81 15.77
C ASP A 134 3.55 -3.33 14.36
N VAL A 135 3.11 -4.25 13.50
CA VAL A 135 2.72 -3.96 12.11
C VAL A 135 1.40 -3.19 12.08
N LEU A 136 0.41 -3.64 12.86
CA LEU A 136 -0.88 -2.96 13.00
C LEU A 136 -0.69 -1.53 13.53
N TYR A 137 0.16 -1.36 14.54
CA TYR A 137 0.48 -0.06 15.13
C TYR A 137 1.25 0.84 14.14
N THR A 138 2.13 0.25 13.33
CA THR A 138 2.80 0.99 12.24
C THR A 138 1.79 1.43 11.18
N ASP A 139 0.82 0.59 10.83
CA ASP A 139 -0.23 0.93 9.88
C ASP A 139 -1.15 2.07 10.38
N MET A 140 -1.41 2.14 11.69
CA MET A 140 -2.10 3.28 12.31
C MET A 140 -1.37 4.60 12.09
N HIS A 141 -0.03 4.59 12.04
CA HIS A 141 0.79 5.80 11.90
C HIS A 141 1.20 6.10 10.46
N LEU A 142 1.25 5.09 9.59
CA LEU A 142 1.72 5.23 8.22
C LEU A 142 0.58 5.22 7.21
N VAL A 143 -0.29 4.21 7.23
CA VAL A 143 -1.31 4.00 6.18
C VAL A 143 -2.59 4.76 6.52
N LEU A 144 -3.10 4.59 7.74
CA LEU A 144 -4.36 5.18 8.15
C LEU A 144 -4.34 6.72 8.07
N THR A 145 -3.29 7.33 8.62
CA THR A 145 -3.13 8.79 8.69
C THR A 145 -2.86 9.43 7.33
N ASN A 146 -2.03 8.81 6.48
CA ASN A 146 -1.55 9.43 5.25
C ASN A 146 -2.37 9.06 4.00
N ASP A 147 -3.21 8.02 4.05
CA ASP A 147 -4.04 7.60 2.92
C ASP A 147 -5.54 7.69 3.27
N MET A 148 -6.02 6.87 4.21
CA MET A 148 -7.46 6.71 4.45
C MET A 148 -8.09 7.95 5.08
N LEU A 149 -7.62 8.38 6.25
CA LEU A 149 -8.21 9.51 7.00
C LEU A 149 -8.10 10.80 6.20
N ARG A 150 -6.93 11.07 5.62
CA ARG A 150 -6.70 12.29 4.83
C ARG A 150 -7.66 12.40 3.66
N LYS A 151 -7.85 11.32 2.91
CA LYS A 151 -8.74 11.29 1.74
C LYS A 151 -10.19 11.51 2.15
N VAL A 152 -10.67 10.78 3.16
CA VAL A 152 -12.06 10.85 3.61
C VAL A 152 -12.38 12.23 4.17
N ASP A 153 -11.53 12.75 5.05
CA ASP A 153 -11.68 14.09 5.62
C ASP A 153 -11.71 15.17 4.53
N SER A 154 -10.69 15.22 3.67
CA SER A 154 -10.58 16.25 2.62
C SER A 154 -11.79 16.24 1.68
N MET A 155 -12.24 15.06 1.23
CA MET A 155 -13.34 14.97 0.27
C MET A 155 -14.71 15.15 0.91
N SER A 156 -14.89 14.73 2.16
CA SER A 156 -16.15 14.92 2.88
C SER A 156 -16.35 16.38 3.28
N MET A 157 -15.31 17.04 3.78
CA MET A 157 -15.35 18.46 4.15
C MET A 157 -15.51 19.37 2.93
N ALA A 158 -14.93 19.03 1.78
CA ALA A 158 -15.20 19.72 0.51
C ALA A 158 -16.69 19.70 0.13
N ASN A 159 -17.49 18.80 0.72
CA ASN A 159 -18.93 18.68 0.53
C ASN A 159 -19.71 19.00 1.82
N SER A 160 -19.09 19.65 2.82
CA SER A 160 -19.69 19.97 4.12
C SER A 160 -20.34 18.77 4.82
N LEU A 161 -19.79 17.56 4.62
CA LEU A 161 -20.26 16.32 5.24
C LEU A 161 -19.29 15.93 6.35
N GLU A 162 -19.79 15.80 7.57
CA GLU A 162 -18.98 15.30 8.70
C GLU A 162 -18.92 13.77 8.62
N VAL A 163 -17.71 13.19 8.64
CA VAL A 163 -17.52 11.75 8.71
C VAL A 163 -16.83 11.40 10.03
N ARG A 164 -17.49 10.58 10.85
CA ARG A 164 -16.94 10.08 12.12
C ARG A 164 -16.39 8.67 11.96
N THR A 165 -15.35 8.34 12.72
CA THR A 165 -14.65 7.05 12.70
C THR A 165 -14.76 6.36 14.07
N PRO A 166 -15.88 5.69 14.41
CA PRO A 166 -16.11 5.14 15.74
C PRO A 166 -15.05 4.13 16.19
N TYR A 167 -14.41 3.45 15.24
CA TYR A 167 -13.31 2.54 15.52
C TYR A 167 -12.11 3.23 16.16
N LEU A 168 -11.91 4.52 15.92
CA LEU A 168 -10.79 5.31 16.43
C LEU A 168 -11.09 5.99 17.77
N ASP A 169 -12.13 5.57 18.49
CA ASP A 169 -12.28 5.94 19.89
C ASP A 169 -11.07 5.46 20.69
N HIS A 170 -10.44 6.36 21.44
CA HIS A 170 -9.19 6.07 22.15
C HIS A 170 -9.32 4.89 23.13
N ASN A 171 -10.46 4.71 23.81
CA ASN A 171 -10.65 3.58 24.71
C ASN A 171 -10.69 2.26 23.93
N LEU A 172 -11.32 2.25 22.75
CA LEU A 172 -11.32 1.08 21.88
C LEU A 172 -9.92 0.79 21.33
N VAL A 173 -9.19 1.82 20.90
CA VAL A 173 -7.82 1.69 20.42
C VAL A 173 -6.93 1.09 21.51
N ASP A 174 -6.95 1.66 22.72
CA ASP A 174 -6.16 1.20 23.85
C ASP A 174 -6.51 -0.24 24.25
N PHE A 175 -7.81 -0.54 24.33
CA PHE A 175 -8.27 -1.90 24.58
C PHE A 175 -7.75 -2.87 23.53
N VAL A 176 -7.91 -2.57 22.24
CA VAL A 176 -7.50 -3.46 21.16
C VAL A 176 -5.99 -3.67 21.16
N PHE A 177 -5.19 -2.64 21.39
CA PHE A 177 -3.73 -2.78 21.46
C PHE A 177 -3.22 -3.45 22.75
N SER A 178 -4.02 -3.50 23.81
CA SER A 178 -3.73 -4.33 24.99
C SER A 178 -3.92 -5.84 24.74
N LEU A 179 -4.70 -6.22 23.71
CA LEU A 179 -5.00 -7.62 23.42
C LEU A 179 -3.82 -8.37 22.80
N PRO A 180 -3.64 -9.67 23.14
CA PRO A 180 -2.78 -10.58 22.40
C PRO A 180 -3.14 -10.65 20.91
N ALA A 181 -2.14 -10.91 20.08
CA ALA A 181 -2.25 -10.93 18.62
C ALA A 181 -3.31 -11.92 18.10
N GLU A 182 -3.47 -13.04 18.81
CA GLU A 182 -4.32 -14.18 18.50
C GLU A 182 -5.80 -13.83 18.50
N PHE A 183 -6.19 -12.79 19.25
CA PHE A 183 -7.55 -12.25 19.21
C PHE A 183 -7.84 -11.51 17.90
N LYS A 184 -6.82 -10.99 17.22
CA LYS A 184 -6.98 -10.19 16.00
C LYS A 184 -6.87 -11.04 14.74
N ILE A 185 -5.94 -12.01 14.75
CA ILE A 185 -5.58 -12.80 13.57
C ILE A 185 -5.05 -14.19 13.95
N ASN A 186 -5.29 -15.16 13.07
CA ASN A 186 -4.56 -16.42 13.04
C ASN A 186 -4.18 -16.81 11.60
N SER A 187 -3.69 -18.02 11.36
CA SER A 187 -3.24 -18.47 10.02
C SER A 187 -4.37 -18.54 8.97
N LYS A 188 -5.64 -18.58 9.38
CA LYS A 188 -6.82 -18.73 8.52
C LYS A 188 -7.71 -17.49 8.51
N THR A 189 -7.82 -16.79 9.64
CA THR A 189 -8.84 -15.77 9.88
C THR A 189 -8.21 -14.44 10.27
N ARG A 190 -8.63 -13.39 9.55
CA ARG A 190 -8.40 -11.97 9.84
C ARG A 190 -9.60 -11.38 10.58
N LYS A 191 -9.43 -10.26 11.29
CA LYS A 191 -10.52 -9.60 12.04
C LYS A 191 -11.26 -10.56 12.97
N LYS A 192 -10.51 -11.45 13.64
CA LYS A 192 -11.08 -12.58 14.38
C LYS A 192 -12.04 -12.10 15.47
N ILE A 193 -11.60 -11.25 16.38
CA ILE A 193 -12.44 -10.72 17.47
C ILE A 193 -13.68 -9.98 16.97
N LEU A 194 -13.59 -9.21 15.87
CA LEU A 194 -14.77 -8.56 15.28
C LEU A 194 -15.78 -9.59 14.76
N THR A 195 -15.28 -10.62 14.07
CA THR A 195 -16.13 -11.71 13.58
C THR A 195 -16.78 -12.44 14.75
N ASP A 196 -16.00 -12.83 15.76
CA ASP A 196 -16.50 -13.57 16.93
C ASP A 196 -17.57 -12.79 17.70
N THR A 197 -17.39 -11.46 17.81
CA THR A 197 -18.31 -10.56 18.51
C THR A 197 -19.63 -10.40 17.76
N TYR A 198 -19.57 -10.18 16.44
CA TYR A 198 -20.74 -9.77 15.66
C TYR A 198 -21.40 -10.89 14.83
N GLN A 199 -20.80 -12.08 14.73
CA GLN A 199 -21.34 -13.20 13.94
C GLN A 199 -22.78 -13.60 14.29
N LYS A 200 -23.24 -13.35 15.52
CA LYS A 200 -24.63 -13.65 15.93
C LYS A 200 -25.63 -12.56 15.51
N TYR A 201 -25.16 -11.35 15.23
CA TYR A 201 -25.98 -10.19 14.89
C TYR A 201 -26.02 -9.89 13.39
N LEU A 202 -25.10 -10.47 12.62
CA LEU A 202 -24.99 -10.25 11.17
C LEU A 202 -25.60 -11.42 10.39
N PRO A 203 -26.19 -11.17 9.20
CA PRO A 203 -26.60 -12.22 8.28
C PRO A 203 -25.44 -13.17 7.96
N LYS A 204 -25.73 -14.48 7.87
CA LYS A 204 -24.71 -15.52 7.66
C LYS A 204 -23.91 -15.31 6.38
N GLU A 205 -24.50 -14.67 5.37
CA GLU A 205 -23.90 -14.34 4.08
C GLU A 205 -22.78 -13.30 4.20
N LEU A 206 -22.79 -12.49 5.26
CA LEU A 206 -21.72 -11.52 5.54
C LEU A 206 -20.54 -12.17 6.28
N ILE A 207 -20.80 -13.25 7.02
CA ILE A 207 -19.80 -13.97 7.82
C ILE A 207 -18.90 -14.75 6.86
N GLY A 208 -17.63 -14.35 6.77
CA GLY A 208 -16.66 -14.97 5.86
C GLY A 208 -16.65 -14.39 4.43
N ARG A 209 -17.44 -13.34 4.16
CA ARG A 209 -17.34 -12.60 2.90
C ARG A 209 -15.89 -12.10 2.70
N PRO A 210 -15.25 -12.39 1.55
CA PRO A 210 -13.90 -11.90 1.29
C PRO A 210 -13.83 -10.37 1.36
N LYS A 211 -12.72 -9.85 1.91
CA LYS A 211 -12.47 -8.41 1.93
C LYS A 211 -12.54 -7.85 0.52
N GLN A 212 -13.40 -6.85 0.34
CA GLN A 212 -13.45 -6.02 -0.85
C GLN A 212 -12.83 -4.67 -0.51
N GLY A 213 -11.83 -4.25 -1.29
CA GLY A 213 -11.25 -2.91 -1.16
C GLY A 213 -12.08 -1.88 -1.92
N PHE A 214 -11.95 -0.62 -1.55
CA PHE A 214 -12.42 0.52 -2.35
C PHE A 214 -11.34 0.92 -3.36
N GLU A 215 -10.86 -0.03 -4.15
CA GLU A 215 -9.80 0.22 -5.12
C GLU A 215 -10.33 1.09 -6.26
N VAL A 216 -9.58 2.16 -6.59
CA VAL A 216 -9.85 2.98 -7.77
C VAL A 216 -9.48 2.16 -9.01
N PRO A 217 -10.34 2.10 -10.05
CA PRO A 217 -10.06 1.34 -11.27
C PRO A 217 -9.05 2.09 -12.17
N LEU A 218 -7.84 2.34 -11.64
CA LEU A 218 -6.79 3.16 -12.25
C LEU A 218 -6.48 2.75 -13.69
N LEU A 219 -6.32 1.44 -13.94
CA LEU A 219 -6.02 0.95 -15.28
C LEU A 219 -7.11 1.35 -16.29
N GLY A 220 -8.38 1.21 -15.91
CA GLY A 220 -9.50 1.59 -16.77
C GLY A 220 -9.58 3.10 -17.00
N TRP A 221 -9.31 3.90 -15.96
CA TRP A 221 -9.25 5.36 -16.08
C TRP A 221 -8.12 5.79 -17.03
N PHE A 222 -6.93 5.23 -16.86
CA PHE A 222 -5.76 5.60 -17.67
C PHE A 222 -5.89 5.14 -19.12
N GLN A 223 -6.43 3.95 -19.37
CA GLN A 223 -6.59 3.44 -20.73
C GLN A 223 -7.71 4.11 -21.52
N LYS A 224 -8.77 4.60 -20.84
CA LYS A 224 -9.96 5.14 -21.51
C LYS A 224 -10.09 6.66 -21.41
N GLY A 225 -9.94 7.21 -20.21
CA GLY A 225 -10.31 8.61 -19.92
C GLY A 225 -9.13 9.57 -19.71
N MET A 226 -7.98 9.08 -19.29
CA MET A 226 -6.83 9.92 -18.90
C MET A 226 -5.59 9.70 -19.77
N ARG A 227 -5.71 8.97 -20.88
CA ARG A 227 -4.55 8.65 -21.72
C ARG A 227 -3.85 9.90 -22.24
N SER A 228 -4.59 10.84 -22.84
CA SER A 228 -4.04 12.11 -23.32
C SER A 228 -3.45 12.93 -22.16
N THR A 229 -4.13 13.04 -21.02
CA THR A 229 -3.61 13.72 -19.82
C THR A 229 -2.27 13.13 -19.35
N ILE A 230 -2.08 11.82 -19.44
CA ILE A 230 -0.84 11.16 -19.07
C ILE A 230 0.24 11.39 -20.14
N GLU A 231 -0.05 11.07 -21.41
CA GLU A 231 0.95 11.05 -22.47
C GLU A 231 1.35 12.45 -22.96
N GLN A 232 0.40 13.39 -23.00
CA GLN A 232 0.56 14.69 -23.66
C GLN A 232 0.72 15.84 -22.66
N ASP A 233 0.36 15.66 -21.39
CA ASP A 233 0.37 16.71 -20.38
C ASP A 233 1.27 16.37 -19.18
N LEU A 234 0.80 15.54 -18.24
CA LEU A 234 1.46 15.31 -16.95
C LEU A 234 2.79 14.56 -17.05
N LEU A 235 2.91 13.61 -17.98
CA LEU A 235 4.14 12.84 -18.22
C LEU A 235 4.62 13.03 -19.66
N ASN A 236 4.39 14.22 -20.23
CA ASN A 236 4.96 14.62 -21.51
C ASN A 236 6.50 14.64 -21.43
N SER A 237 7.16 14.19 -22.48
CA SER A 237 8.62 14.03 -22.51
C SER A 237 9.38 15.34 -22.29
N ASP A 238 8.92 16.45 -22.88
CA ASP A 238 9.58 17.75 -22.74
C ASP A 238 9.38 18.30 -21.34
N PHE A 239 8.15 18.18 -20.80
CA PHE A 239 7.86 18.57 -19.41
C PHE A 239 8.72 17.81 -18.40
N ILE A 240 8.89 16.49 -18.57
CA ILE A 240 9.74 15.67 -17.69
C ILE A 240 11.21 16.09 -17.78
N LYS A 241 11.71 16.36 -18.99
CA LYS A 241 13.11 16.79 -19.20
C LYS A 241 13.37 18.17 -18.59
N GLU A 242 12.46 19.11 -18.81
CA GLU A 242 12.53 20.47 -18.27
C GLU A 242 12.46 20.47 -16.74
N GLN A 243 11.53 19.71 -16.16
CA GLN A 243 11.39 19.56 -14.71
C GLN A 243 12.66 19.02 -14.06
N GLY A 244 13.40 18.13 -14.75
CA GLY A 244 14.70 17.67 -14.32
C GLY A 244 14.71 16.79 -13.06
N ILE A 245 13.56 16.27 -12.63
CA ILE A 245 13.41 15.43 -11.41
C ILE A 245 13.37 13.94 -11.74
N PHE A 246 12.64 13.57 -12.78
CA PHE A 246 12.44 12.17 -13.15
C PHE A 246 13.34 11.78 -14.32
N ASN A 247 13.76 10.52 -14.32
CA ASN A 247 14.43 9.91 -15.44
C ASN A 247 13.43 9.76 -16.60
N HIS A 248 13.69 10.47 -17.69
CA HIS A 248 12.87 10.46 -18.89
C HIS A 248 12.68 9.04 -19.45
N ASP A 249 13.76 8.29 -19.63
CA ASP A 249 13.72 6.97 -20.26
C ASP A 249 12.98 5.95 -19.38
N ALA A 250 13.15 6.06 -18.06
CA ALA A 250 12.41 5.25 -17.10
C ALA A 250 10.91 5.56 -17.15
N THR A 251 10.55 6.85 -17.24
CA THR A 251 9.16 7.31 -17.35
C THR A 251 8.52 6.84 -18.65
N GLU A 252 9.23 6.90 -19.78
CA GLU A 252 8.76 6.37 -21.07
C GLU A 252 8.54 4.85 -21.03
N LYS A 253 9.49 4.10 -20.45
CA LYS A 253 9.32 2.65 -20.25
C LYS A 253 8.09 2.34 -19.39
N LEU A 254 7.84 3.13 -18.36
CA LEU A 254 6.67 2.97 -17.49
C LEU A 254 5.35 3.26 -18.24
N LYS A 255 5.29 4.32 -19.05
CA LYS A 255 4.13 4.61 -19.92
C LYS A 255 3.87 3.47 -20.91
N ARG A 256 4.91 2.97 -21.59
CA ARG A 256 4.78 1.81 -22.50
C ARG A 256 4.26 0.57 -21.78
N LYS A 257 4.74 0.32 -20.56
CA LYS A 257 4.27 -0.80 -19.73
C LYS A 257 2.80 -0.65 -19.35
N LEU A 258 2.34 0.55 -19.01
CA LEU A 258 0.94 0.83 -18.63
C LEU A 258 -0.06 0.44 -19.74
N PHE A 259 0.29 0.68 -21.00
CA PHE A 259 -0.56 0.37 -22.15
C PHE A 259 -0.25 -1.00 -22.80
N SER A 260 0.59 -1.82 -22.18
CA SER A 260 0.89 -3.18 -22.64
C SER A 260 -0.20 -4.19 -22.25
N THR A 261 -0.09 -5.41 -22.77
CA THR A 261 -0.98 -6.54 -22.42
C THR A 261 -0.82 -7.00 -20.97
N ASN A 262 0.31 -6.70 -20.32
CA ASN A 262 0.57 -7.01 -18.92
C ASN A 262 1.12 -5.79 -18.15
N PRO A 263 0.25 -4.84 -17.75
CA PRO A 263 0.68 -3.61 -17.09
C PRO A 263 1.24 -3.84 -15.67
N GLY A 264 0.96 -4.99 -15.05
CA GLY A 264 1.45 -5.30 -13.71
C GLY A 264 1.08 -4.24 -12.68
N ASP A 265 2.07 -3.74 -11.94
CA ASP A 265 1.90 -2.70 -10.91
C ASP A 265 2.10 -1.27 -11.47
N SER A 266 2.30 -1.09 -12.79
CA SER A 266 2.50 0.24 -13.42
C SER A 266 1.36 1.25 -13.19
N PRO A 267 0.06 0.87 -13.07
CA PRO A 267 -0.98 1.84 -12.76
C PRO A 267 -0.77 2.52 -11.40
N SER A 268 -0.36 1.78 -10.37
CA SER A 268 -0.09 2.36 -9.05
C SER A 268 1.09 3.33 -9.10
N THR A 269 2.16 2.98 -9.83
CA THR A 269 3.33 3.84 -10.02
C THR A 269 2.99 5.11 -10.80
N ILE A 270 2.27 4.99 -11.91
CA ILE A 270 1.84 6.14 -12.72
C ILE A 270 0.91 7.04 -11.90
N TRP A 271 0.02 6.49 -11.09
CA TRP A 271 -0.82 7.29 -10.20
C TRP A 271 0.01 8.13 -9.21
N ALA A 272 1.05 7.55 -8.62
CA ALA A 272 1.95 8.30 -7.74
C ALA A 272 2.63 9.48 -8.47
N LEU A 273 3.08 9.26 -9.72
CA LEU A 273 3.63 10.32 -10.56
C LEU A 273 2.57 11.36 -10.92
N VAL A 274 1.36 10.96 -11.30
CA VAL A 274 0.24 11.86 -11.63
C VAL A 274 -0.10 12.78 -10.45
N VAL A 275 -0.19 12.23 -9.23
CA VAL A 275 -0.44 13.01 -8.01
C VAL A 275 0.68 14.04 -7.78
N PHE A 276 1.94 13.62 -7.93
CA PHE A 276 3.08 14.53 -7.82
C PHE A 276 3.05 15.62 -8.89
N GLN A 277 2.81 15.26 -10.15
CA GLN A 277 2.83 16.22 -11.26
C GLN A 277 1.71 17.24 -11.16
N TYR A 278 0.53 16.82 -10.69
CA TYR A 278 -0.56 17.75 -10.42
C TYR A 278 -0.19 18.76 -9.32
N TRP A 279 0.45 18.29 -8.25
CA TRP A 279 0.98 19.17 -7.20
C TRP A 279 2.07 20.11 -7.74
N TRP A 280 3.04 19.60 -8.49
CA TRP A 280 4.13 20.38 -9.07
C TRP A 280 3.59 21.50 -9.96
N LYS A 281 2.71 21.17 -10.91
CA LYS A 281 2.10 22.17 -11.80
C LYS A 281 1.34 23.23 -11.04
N LYS A 282 0.64 22.86 -9.98
CA LYS A 282 -0.18 23.78 -9.20
C LYS A 282 0.65 24.77 -8.37
N TYR A 283 1.80 24.34 -7.84
CA TYR A 283 2.52 25.11 -6.82
C TYR A 283 3.95 25.52 -7.19
N LEU A 284 4.57 24.92 -8.21
CA LEU A 284 5.97 25.14 -8.58
C LEU A 284 6.17 25.57 -10.04
N SER A 285 5.26 25.26 -10.95
CA SER A 285 5.34 25.69 -12.37
C SER A 285 4.72 27.07 -12.64
N ASN A 286 4.53 27.90 -11.62
CA ASN A 286 4.08 29.29 -11.75
C ASN A 286 5.24 30.26 -11.48
#